data_AF-A0A8C1YPW9-F1
#
_entry.id   AF-A0A8C1YPW9-F1
#
_cell.length_a   1.000
_cell.length_b   1.000
_cell.length_c   1.000
_cell.angle_alpha   90.00
_cell.angle_beta   90.00
_cell.angle_gamma   90.00
#
_symmetry.space_group_name_H-M   'P 1'
#
loop_
_entity.id
_entity.type
_entity.pdbx_description
1 polymer ?
#
loop_
_entity_poly.entity_id
_entity_poly.type
_entity_poly.pdbx_seq_one_letter_code
_entity_poly.pdbx_strand_id
1 'polypeptide(L)'
;DQSPRTLIQQSSEAIKLQQPFKYFGRIYNQIFVNNNGFLTFTEPLSAYNPILDSARDIIAPLWTRLDNRRSGTISYREETSNAVLAYVTAAVKQYFPNIPFAATSAFVATWDSVPYYNGGGVVTFQVVLAYNVHRSFILINYGDVAETGQPWQAGYNTVDSASSFTIPAARVLELLSSSNINVTACWSFHVDGSPNSNFLPFGNGEIVTPRLENGSSEAITLQLPFKFFGRTHNQTFVNNNGHLTFTEPLSDYIPLLNSGRDIIAPLWTQLDNRRGGTISCREDRSSAVLALVTAAIDRYFPNITFVATSAFVATWDSVPYQNGEGEVTFQVVLVSNVHRSFILINYGDIAETEQMWQVSGDRSL
;
A
#
# COMPACT_ATOMS: atom_id res chain seq x y z
N ASP A 1 -17.32 13.23 -10.81
CA ASP A 1 -17.54 13.81 -12.14
C ASP A 1 -18.21 12.82 -13.07
N GLN A 2 -19.18 13.27 -13.85
CA GLN A 2 -19.75 12.50 -14.94
C GLN A 2 -18.92 12.73 -16.21
N SER A 3 -18.48 11.66 -16.87
CA SER A 3 -17.81 11.76 -18.17
C SER A 3 -18.80 12.33 -19.22
N PRO A 4 -18.42 13.35 -20.00
CA PRO A 4 -19.33 14.01 -20.93
C PRO A 4 -19.77 13.10 -22.07
N ARG A 5 -21.08 13.11 -22.36
CA ARG A 5 -21.74 12.34 -23.43
C ARG A 5 -21.51 12.94 -24.82
N THR A 6 -20.28 13.06 -25.31
CA THR A 6 -19.99 13.08 -26.76
C THR A 6 -18.48 13.06 -27.05
N LEU A 7 -18.10 12.19 -28.01
CA LEU A 7 -16.82 12.03 -28.73
C LEU A 7 -15.72 11.12 -28.15
N ILE A 8 -15.61 9.92 -28.75
CA ILE A 8 -14.39 9.16 -29.15
C ILE A 8 -13.38 8.72 -28.07
N GLN A 9 -13.35 9.27 -26.86
CA GLN A 9 -12.41 8.80 -25.84
C GLN A 9 -12.91 7.49 -25.21
N GLN A 10 -12.19 6.39 -25.48
CA GLN A 10 -12.46 5.08 -24.87
C GLN A 10 -12.11 5.03 -23.38
N SER A 11 -11.35 6.00 -22.89
CA SER A 11 -10.85 6.08 -21.52
C SER A 11 -11.07 7.48 -20.96
N SER A 12 -11.22 7.60 -19.64
CA SER A 12 -11.20 8.91 -18.96
C SER A 12 -9.86 9.63 -19.18
N GLU A 13 -9.85 10.93 -18.93
CA GLU A 13 -8.62 11.67 -18.60
C GLU A 13 -7.95 11.08 -17.34
N ALA A 14 -6.71 11.48 -17.06
CA ALA A 14 -5.98 11.04 -15.88
C ALA A 14 -6.68 11.49 -14.59
N ILE A 15 -7.14 10.53 -13.79
CA ILE A 15 -7.76 10.79 -12.49
C ILE A 15 -6.66 10.77 -11.43
N LYS A 16 -6.36 11.91 -10.81
CA LYS A 16 -5.39 11.98 -9.71
C LYS A 16 -6.00 11.37 -8.44
N LEU A 17 -5.28 10.44 -7.84
CA LEU A 17 -5.65 9.86 -6.55
C LEU A 17 -5.19 10.78 -5.43
N GLN A 18 -6.00 10.96 -4.40
CA GLN A 18 -5.63 11.75 -3.22
C GLN A 18 -4.51 11.08 -2.42
N GLN A 19 -4.45 9.76 -2.47
CA GLN A 19 -3.37 8.96 -1.91
C GLN A 19 -2.84 7.99 -2.97
N PRO A 20 -1.52 7.71 -2.98
CA PRO A 20 -0.96 6.72 -3.88
C PRO A 20 -1.57 5.34 -3.69
N PHE A 21 -1.86 4.65 -4.79
CA PHE A 21 -2.22 3.24 -4.81
C PHE A 21 -0.98 2.40 -5.11
N LYS A 22 -0.63 1.45 -4.22
CA LYS A 22 0.46 0.50 -4.45
C LYS A 22 -0.06 -0.71 -5.23
N TYR A 23 0.52 -1.03 -6.38
CA TYR A 23 0.15 -2.15 -7.24
C TYR A 23 1.41 -2.96 -7.58
N PHE A 24 1.54 -4.11 -6.92
CA PHE A 24 2.66 -5.05 -6.95
C PHE A 24 4.02 -4.34 -6.84
N GLY A 25 4.21 -3.59 -5.74
CA GLY A 25 5.42 -2.83 -5.47
C GLY A 25 5.48 -1.46 -6.15
N ARG A 26 4.81 -1.26 -7.29
CA ARG A 26 4.77 0.02 -8.01
C ARG A 26 3.76 0.97 -7.38
N ILE A 27 4.07 2.26 -7.38
CA ILE A 27 3.23 3.28 -6.75
C ILE A 27 2.61 4.18 -7.81
N TYR A 28 1.29 4.29 -7.79
CA TYR A 28 0.52 5.08 -8.75
C TYR A 28 -0.25 6.21 -8.07
N ASN A 29 -0.06 7.42 -8.59
CA ASN A 29 -0.78 8.62 -8.16
C ASN A 29 -1.96 8.97 -9.08
N GLN A 30 -2.21 8.14 -10.09
CA GLN A 30 -3.27 8.37 -11.04
C GLN A 30 -3.84 7.04 -11.58
N ILE A 31 -5.06 7.11 -12.08
CA ILE A 31 -5.75 5.99 -12.70
C ILE A 31 -6.57 6.48 -13.90
N PHE A 32 -6.81 5.57 -14.85
CA PHE A 32 -7.66 5.79 -16.02
C PHE A 32 -8.77 4.75 -16.01
N VAL A 33 -10.02 5.17 -16.20
CA VAL A 33 -11.18 4.29 -16.27
C VAL A 33 -11.59 4.12 -17.72
N ASN A 34 -11.60 2.88 -18.22
CA ASN A 34 -11.95 2.59 -19.60
C ASN A 34 -13.42 2.18 -19.77
N ASN A 35 -14.04 2.66 -20.84
CA ASN A 35 -15.39 2.24 -21.24
C ASN A 35 -15.45 0.71 -21.48
N ASN A 36 -14.31 0.16 -21.91
CA ASN A 36 -13.82 -1.21 -21.92
C ASN A 36 -14.16 -2.16 -20.77
N GLY A 37 -14.39 -1.63 -19.56
CA GLY A 37 -14.49 -2.44 -18.34
C GLY A 37 -13.15 -2.79 -17.70
N PHE A 38 -12.14 -1.93 -17.86
CA PHE A 38 -10.82 -2.06 -17.24
C PHE A 38 -10.24 -0.72 -16.79
N LEU A 39 -9.21 -0.78 -15.96
CA LEU A 39 -8.45 0.33 -15.41
C LEU A 39 -6.97 0.21 -15.80
N THR A 40 -6.31 1.32 -16.12
CA THR A 40 -4.85 1.41 -16.28
C THR A 40 -4.29 2.53 -15.40
N PHE A 41 -2.98 2.52 -15.14
CA PHE A 41 -2.35 3.50 -14.24
C PHE A 41 -1.38 4.46 -14.92
N THR A 42 -0.69 4.02 -15.96
CA THR A 42 0.35 4.82 -16.64
C THR A 42 -0.23 5.77 -17.68
N GLU A 43 -1.04 5.24 -18.59
CA GLU A 43 -1.63 5.98 -19.72
C GLU A 43 -2.95 5.34 -20.15
N PRO A 44 -3.84 6.09 -20.82
CA PRO A 44 -5.10 5.53 -21.33
C PRO A 44 -4.82 4.51 -22.44
N LEU A 45 -5.60 3.43 -22.47
CA LEU A 45 -5.50 2.39 -23.49
C LEU A 45 -6.74 2.39 -24.38
N SER A 46 -6.56 2.59 -25.68
CA SER A 46 -7.64 2.46 -26.68
C SER A 46 -7.68 1.03 -27.21
N ALA A 47 -8.33 0.13 -26.45
CA ALA A 47 -8.44 -1.27 -26.83
C ALA A 47 -9.80 -1.85 -26.42
N TYR A 48 -10.39 -2.64 -27.32
CA TYR A 48 -11.69 -3.27 -27.14
C TYR A 48 -11.64 -4.81 -27.17
N ASN A 49 -10.56 -5.39 -27.70
CA ASN A 49 -10.32 -6.82 -27.64
C ASN A 49 -9.61 -7.14 -26.33
N PRO A 50 -10.14 -8.05 -25.50
CA PRO A 50 -9.56 -8.36 -24.20
C PRO A 50 -8.27 -9.15 -24.36
N ILE A 51 -7.16 -8.56 -23.92
CA ILE A 51 -5.83 -9.19 -23.86
C ILE A 51 -5.19 -8.76 -22.54
N LEU A 52 -5.41 -9.55 -21.49
CA LEU A 52 -4.92 -9.25 -20.16
C LEU A 52 -3.39 -9.35 -20.05
N ASP A 53 -2.77 -10.24 -20.84
CA ASP A 53 -1.32 -10.32 -21.06
C ASP A 53 -0.84 -9.12 -21.89
N SER A 54 -1.03 -7.94 -21.32
CA SER A 54 -0.59 -6.67 -21.86
C SER A 54 0.68 -6.25 -21.14
N ALA A 55 1.61 -5.59 -21.85
CA ALA A 55 2.79 -4.98 -21.26
C ALA A 55 2.44 -3.71 -20.43
N ARG A 56 1.39 -3.79 -19.61
CA ARG A 56 0.83 -2.69 -18.80
C ARG A 56 0.28 -3.21 -17.49
N ASP A 57 0.37 -2.37 -16.47
CA ASP A 57 -0.38 -2.56 -15.24
C ASP A 57 -1.86 -2.28 -15.50
N ILE A 58 -2.68 -3.33 -15.36
CA ILE A 58 -4.09 -3.31 -15.73
C ILE A 58 -4.91 -4.10 -14.71
N ILE A 59 -6.07 -3.54 -14.35
CA ILE A 59 -7.12 -4.25 -13.60
C ILE A 59 -8.34 -4.31 -14.50
N ALA A 60 -8.78 -5.50 -14.86
CA ALA A 60 -9.93 -5.72 -15.73
C ALA A 60 -11.02 -6.48 -14.98
N PRO A 61 -11.93 -5.79 -14.27
CA PRO A 61 -13.08 -6.45 -13.66
C PRO A 61 -13.90 -7.21 -14.69
N LEU A 62 -14.11 -6.63 -15.89
CA LEU A 62 -14.72 -7.33 -17.01
C LEU A 62 -14.35 -6.60 -18.31
N TRP A 63 -13.22 -6.98 -18.93
CA TRP A 63 -12.82 -6.38 -20.20
C TRP A 63 -13.55 -7.04 -21.36
N THR A 64 -14.39 -6.27 -22.04
CA THR A 64 -15.20 -6.70 -23.19
C THR A 64 -15.70 -5.47 -23.94
N ARG A 65 -16.04 -5.52 -25.24
CA ARG A 65 -16.48 -4.32 -25.97
C ARG A 65 -17.86 -3.87 -25.51
N LEU A 66 -17.90 -2.71 -24.86
CA LEU A 66 -19.10 -2.07 -24.33
C LEU A 66 -19.46 -0.80 -25.12
N ASP A 67 -20.72 -0.39 -25.07
CA ASP A 67 -21.24 0.78 -25.81
C ASP A 67 -22.19 1.65 -24.98
N ASN A 68 -21.65 2.39 -24.01
CA ASN A 68 -22.42 3.29 -23.15
C ASN A 68 -23.05 4.51 -23.87
N ARG A 69 -22.89 4.66 -25.19
CA ARG A 69 -23.57 5.70 -25.98
C ARG A 69 -25.06 5.43 -26.14
N ARG A 70 -25.48 4.17 -25.98
CA ARG A 70 -26.88 3.74 -26.14
C ARG A 70 -27.68 3.84 -24.85
N SER A 71 -27.07 3.38 -23.74
CA SER A 71 -27.67 3.35 -22.41
C SER A 71 -26.60 3.01 -21.35
N GLY A 72 -27.02 2.96 -20.09
CA GLY A 72 -26.13 2.65 -18.97
C GLY A 72 -25.24 3.84 -18.59
N THR A 73 -24.52 3.67 -17.48
CA THR A 73 -23.63 4.70 -16.94
C THR A 73 -22.30 4.09 -16.53
N ILE A 74 -21.21 4.79 -16.81
CA ILE A 74 -19.89 4.49 -16.27
C ILE A 74 -19.54 5.64 -15.35
N SER A 75 -19.33 5.34 -14.07
CA SER A 75 -19.06 6.34 -13.05
C SER A 75 -17.89 5.92 -12.18
N TYR A 76 -17.15 6.91 -11.69
CA TYR A 76 -16.07 6.68 -10.74
C TYR A 76 -16.01 7.80 -9.71
N ARG A 77 -15.47 7.46 -8.54
CA ARG A 77 -15.25 8.39 -7.44
C ARG A 77 -14.19 7.86 -6.49
N GLU A 78 -13.47 8.77 -5.85
CA GLU A 78 -12.65 8.45 -4.68
C GLU A 78 -13.46 8.78 -3.43
N GLU A 79 -13.57 7.80 -2.54
CA GLU A 79 -14.32 7.84 -1.30
C GLU A 79 -13.37 8.08 -0.13
N THR A 80 -13.65 9.13 0.64
CA THR A 80 -12.98 9.46 1.90
C THR A 80 -13.96 9.54 3.07
N SER A 81 -15.23 9.22 2.84
CA SER A 81 -16.26 9.18 3.89
C SER A 81 -15.93 8.08 4.91
N ASN A 82 -15.84 8.45 6.19
CA ASN A 82 -15.59 7.51 7.28
C ASN A 82 -16.56 6.32 7.29
N ALA A 83 -17.82 6.52 6.90
CA ALA A 83 -18.81 5.44 6.84
C ALA A 83 -18.48 4.42 5.73
N VAL A 84 -18.10 4.90 4.54
CA VAL A 84 -17.73 4.04 3.40
C VAL A 84 -16.39 3.36 3.68
N LEU A 85 -15.41 4.08 4.20
CA LEU A 85 -14.10 3.53 4.56
C LEU A 85 -14.22 2.46 5.65
N ALA A 86 -15.10 2.63 6.63
CA ALA A 86 -15.37 1.61 7.65
C ALA A 86 -15.98 0.34 7.04
N TYR A 87 -16.92 0.49 6.10
CA TYR A 87 -17.53 -0.63 5.39
C TYR A 87 -16.50 -1.40 4.57
N VAL A 88 -15.70 -0.70 3.77
CA VAL A 88 -14.63 -1.29 2.96
C VAL A 88 -13.58 -1.96 3.84
N THR A 89 -13.21 -1.34 4.97
CA THR A 89 -12.31 -1.93 5.96
C THR A 89 -12.86 -3.24 6.53
N ALA A 90 -14.15 -3.28 6.87
CA ALA A 90 -14.79 -4.49 7.40
C ALA A 90 -14.80 -5.61 6.35
N ALA A 91 -15.11 -5.30 5.09
CA ALA A 91 -15.07 -6.27 3.98
C ALA A 91 -13.65 -6.84 3.80
N VAL A 92 -12.63 -5.99 3.73
CA VAL A 92 -11.23 -6.46 3.61
C VAL A 92 -10.82 -7.32 4.82
N LYS A 93 -11.17 -6.94 6.05
CA LYS A 93 -10.87 -7.75 7.24
C LYS A 93 -11.59 -9.10 7.24
N GLN A 94 -12.77 -9.18 6.65
CA GLN A 94 -13.49 -10.44 6.47
C GLN A 94 -12.76 -11.35 5.48
N TYR A 95 -12.25 -10.80 4.37
CA TYR A 95 -11.60 -11.56 3.29
C TYR A 95 -10.13 -11.90 3.60
N PHE A 96 -9.45 -11.02 4.35
CA PHE A 96 -8.03 -11.12 4.70
C PHE A 96 -7.83 -10.90 6.21
N PRO A 97 -8.34 -11.80 7.07
CA PRO A 97 -8.35 -11.60 8.53
C PRO A 97 -6.96 -11.49 9.16
N ASN A 98 -5.93 -12.02 8.48
CA ASN A 98 -4.55 -12.01 8.95
C ASN A 98 -3.75 -10.79 8.49
N ILE A 99 -4.35 -9.88 7.72
CA ILE A 99 -3.70 -8.67 7.23
C ILE A 99 -4.30 -7.46 7.95
N PRO A 100 -3.56 -6.80 8.86
CA PRO A 100 -4.03 -5.58 9.47
C PRO A 100 -4.30 -4.52 8.42
N PHE A 101 -5.50 -3.95 8.46
CA PHE A 101 -5.93 -2.97 7.48
C PHE A 101 -6.95 -2.00 8.06
N ALA A 102 -6.81 -0.74 7.68
CA ALA A 102 -7.82 0.29 7.82
C ALA A 102 -7.71 1.17 6.57
N ALA A 103 -8.79 1.24 5.80
CA ALA A 103 -8.83 2.03 4.58
C ALA A 103 -8.77 3.52 4.93
N THR A 104 -7.88 4.25 4.28
CA THR A 104 -7.85 5.73 4.31
C THR A 104 -8.40 6.32 3.02
N SER A 105 -8.40 5.54 1.94
CA SER A 105 -9.03 5.86 0.66
C SER A 105 -9.69 4.62 0.06
N ALA A 106 -10.72 4.85 -0.75
CA ALA A 106 -11.25 3.84 -1.65
C ALA A 106 -11.59 4.45 -3.01
N PHE A 107 -11.07 3.91 -4.11
CA PHE A 107 -11.47 4.30 -5.46
C PHE A 107 -12.52 3.33 -5.98
N VAL A 108 -13.69 3.83 -6.36
CA VAL A 108 -14.82 3.02 -6.84
C VAL A 108 -15.09 3.37 -8.29
N ALA A 109 -15.04 2.38 -9.18
CA ALA A 109 -15.50 2.49 -10.57
C ALA A 109 -16.64 1.50 -10.81
N THR A 110 -17.74 1.98 -11.40
CA THR A 110 -18.97 1.22 -11.63
C THR A 110 -19.40 1.35 -13.09
N TRP A 111 -19.63 0.22 -13.74
CA TRP A 111 -20.33 0.11 -15.00
C TRP A 111 -21.72 -0.39 -14.65
N ASP A 112 -22.72 0.46 -14.78
CA ASP A 112 -24.11 0.15 -14.44
C ASP A 112 -24.96 0.05 -15.70
N SER A 113 -25.52 -1.13 -15.94
CA SER A 113 -26.42 -1.43 -17.05
C SER A 113 -25.85 -1.03 -18.42
N VAL A 114 -24.55 -1.22 -18.63
CA VAL A 114 -23.85 -0.83 -19.86
C VAL A 114 -24.04 -1.91 -20.92
N PRO A 115 -24.51 -1.58 -22.13
CA PRO A 115 -24.79 -2.58 -23.15
C PRO A 115 -23.51 -3.10 -23.82
N TYR A 116 -23.53 -4.37 -24.21
CA TYR A 116 -22.55 -4.91 -25.14
C TYR A 116 -22.65 -4.21 -26.49
N TYR A 117 -21.52 -4.04 -27.17
CA TYR A 117 -21.47 -3.41 -28.49
C TYR A 117 -22.32 -4.14 -29.55
N ASN A 118 -22.38 -5.48 -29.47
CA ASN A 118 -23.18 -6.33 -30.37
C ASN A 118 -24.69 -6.32 -30.04
N GLY A 119 -25.12 -5.65 -28.96
CA GLY A 119 -26.51 -5.62 -28.52
C GLY A 119 -27.00 -6.86 -27.77
N GLY A 120 -26.09 -7.74 -27.32
CA GLY A 120 -26.42 -9.01 -26.64
C GLY A 120 -26.95 -8.90 -25.21
N GLY A 121 -27.24 -7.69 -24.72
CA GLY A 121 -27.65 -7.43 -23.33
C GLY A 121 -26.81 -6.35 -22.67
N VAL A 122 -26.98 -6.20 -21.36
CA VAL A 122 -26.27 -5.22 -20.52
C VAL A 122 -25.45 -5.91 -19.43
N VAL A 123 -24.47 -5.18 -18.90
CA VAL A 123 -23.64 -5.61 -17.78
C VAL A 123 -23.61 -4.57 -16.67
N THR A 124 -23.63 -5.07 -15.45
CA THR A 124 -23.46 -4.30 -14.22
C THR A 124 -22.35 -4.93 -13.39
N PHE A 125 -21.28 -4.19 -13.13
CA PHE A 125 -20.19 -4.61 -12.27
C PHE A 125 -19.46 -3.41 -11.68
N GLN A 126 -18.73 -3.65 -10.60
CA GLN A 126 -18.01 -2.64 -9.85
C GLN A 126 -16.63 -3.15 -9.46
N VAL A 127 -15.66 -2.24 -9.45
CA VAL A 127 -14.37 -2.45 -8.80
C VAL A 127 -14.15 -1.39 -7.74
N VAL A 128 -13.68 -1.84 -6.57
CA VAL A 128 -13.26 -1.01 -5.46
C VAL A 128 -11.79 -1.28 -5.21
N LEU A 129 -10.96 -0.26 -5.39
CA LEU A 129 -9.59 -0.26 -4.90
C LEU A 129 -9.64 0.25 -3.47
N ALA A 130 -9.41 -0.62 -2.50
CA ALA A 130 -9.40 -0.29 -1.08
C ALA A 130 -7.95 -0.16 -0.62
N TYR A 131 -7.54 1.02 -0.13
CA TYR A 131 -6.14 1.22 0.18
C TYR A 131 -5.88 2.18 1.33
N ASN A 132 -4.68 2.02 1.87
CA ASN A 132 -4.01 3.03 2.64
C ASN A 132 -2.56 3.13 2.14
N VAL A 133 -1.74 3.91 2.84
CA VAL A 133 -0.35 4.16 2.46
C VAL A 133 0.56 2.91 2.45
N HIS A 134 0.10 1.77 2.98
CA HIS A 134 0.85 0.51 3.10
C HIS A 134 0.21 -0.68 2.41
N ARG A 135 -1.11 -0.63 2.22
CA ARG A 135 -1.91 -1.77 1.84
C ARG A 135 -2.87 -1.44 0.73
N SER A 136 -2.93 -2.31 -0.27
CA SER A 136 -3.79 -2.16 -1.42
C SER A 136 -4.54 -3.45 -1.71
N PHE A 137 -5.84 -3.32 -1.88
CA PHE A 137 -6.73 -4.41 -2.25
C PHE A 137 -7.58 -4.05 -3.45
N ILE A 138 -7.85 -5.03 -4.28
CA ILE A 138 -8.85 -4.98 -5.34
C ILE A 138 -10.06 -5.77 -4.86
N LEU A 139 -11.25 -5.21 -4.94
CA LEU A 139 -12.51 -5.92 -4.76
C LEU A 139 -13.32 -5.75 -6.04
N ILE A 140 -13.68 -6.85 -6.68
CA ILE A 140 -14.53 -6.90 -7.88
C ILE A 140 -15.86 -7.49 -7.46
N ASN A 141 -16.95 -6.81 -7.79
CA ASN A 141 -18.32 -7.24 -7.53
C ASN A 141 -19.10 -7.27 -8.84
N TYR A 142 -19.69 -8.41 -9.17
CA TYR A 142 -20.59 -8.54 -10.33
C TYR A 142 -22.05 -8.43 -9.87
N GLY A 143 -22.82 -7.61 -10.58
CA GLY A 143 -24.28 -7.58 -10.50
C GLY A 143 -24.87 -8.36 -11.67
N ASP A 144 -25.86 -7.78 -12.33
CA ASP A 144 -26.47 -8.39 -13.51
C ASP A 144 -25.51 -8.35 -14.71
N VAL A 145 -25.04 -9.50 -15.16
CA VAL A 145 -24.21 -9.65 -16.37
C VAL A 145 -24.95 -10.57 -17.32
N ALA A 146 -25.33 -10.07 -18.50
CA ALA A 146 -26.00 -10.88 -19.52
C ALA A 146 -25.02 -11.87 -20.18
N GLU A 147 -25.49 -13.07 -20.55
CA GLU A 147 -24.71 -14.01 -21.35
C GLU A 147 -24.33 -13.39 -22.70
N THR A 148 -23.14 -13.71 -23.21
CA THR A 148 -22.63 -13.12 -24.45
C THR A 148 -21.74 -14.09 -25.22
N GLY A 149 -21.79 -14.00 -26.55
CA GLY A 149 -20.84 -14.67 -27.44
C GLY A 149 -19.61 -13.83 -27.77
N GLN A 150 -19.54 -12.59 -27.26
CA GLN A 150 -18.37 -11.74 -27.43
C GLN A 150 -17.23 -12.23 -26.52
N PRO A 151 -15.95 -12.15 -26.96
CA PRO A 151 -14.81 -12.42 -26.09
C PRO A 151 -14.79 -11.46 -24.90
N TRP A 152 -14.41 -12.00 -23.74
CA TRP A 152 -14.22 -11.23 -22.51
C TRP A 152 -13.09 -11.85 -21.69
N GLN A 153 -12.46 -11.04 -20.84
CA GLN A 153 -11.55 -11.51 -19.80
C GLN A 153 -11.78 -10.72 -18.52
N ALA A 154 -11.50 -11.35 -17.37
CA ALA A 154 -11.57 -10.71 -16.07
C ALA A 154 -10.36 -11.09 -15.23
N GLY A 155 -9.78 -10.16 -14.48
CA GLY A 155 -8.56 -10.36 -13.73
C GLY A 155 -7.68 -9.11 -13.64
N TYR A 156 -6.37 -9.32 -13.51
CA TYR A 156 -5.35 -8.27 -13.50
C TYR A 156 -4.02 -8.76 -14.10
N ASN A 157 -3.16 -7.83 -14.52
CA ASN A 157 -1.78 -8.12 -14.94
C ASN A 157 -0.83 -6.96 -14.56
N THR A 158 0.45 -7.27 -14.44
CA THR A 158 1.54 -6.29 -14.36
C THR A 158 2.30 -6.17 -15.68
N VAL A 159 3.00 -5.06 -15.90
CA VAL A 159 3.74 -4.73 -17.14
C VAL A 159 4.74 -5.80 -17.58
N ASP A 160 5.32 -6.53 -16.64
CA ASP A 160 6.28 -7.62 -16.82
C ASP A 160 5.64 -9.00 -16.67
N SER A 161 4.32 -9.06 -16.47
CA SER A 161 3.55 -10.25 -16.10
C SER A 161 4.14 -10.99 -14.88
N ALA A 162 4.94 -10.30 -14.05
CA ALA A 162 5.51 -10.85 -12.81
C ALA A 162 4.42 -11.16 -11.77
N SER A 163 3.28 -10.48 -11.84
CA SER A 163 2.08 -10.82 -11.08
C SER A 163 0.84 -10.68 -11.96
N SER A 164 0.14 -11.79 -12.16
CA SER A 164 -1.04 -11.84 -13.03
C SER A 164 -2.06 -12.84 -12.51
N PHE A 165 -3.33 -12.56 -12.78
CA PHE A 165 -4.41 -13.49 -12.49
C PHE A 165 -5.52 -13.31 -13.49
N THR A 166 -5.98 -14.41 -14.08
CA THR A 166 -7.21 -14.45 -14.89
C THR A 166 -8.25 -15.26 -14.16
N ILE A 167 -9.45 -14.71 -13.99
CA ILE A 167 -10.58 -15.42 -13.39
C ILE A 167 -10.94 -16.61 -14.30
N PRO A 168 -10.88 -17.86 -13.78
CA PRO A 168 -11.05 -19.06 -14.59
C PRO A 168 -12.54 -19.37 -14.82
N ALA A 169 -13.21 -18.51 -15.57
CA ALA A 169 -14.61 -18.67 -15.96
C ALA A 169 -14.73 -18.60 -17.48
N ALA A 170 -15.31 -19.64 -18.10
CA ALA A 170 -15.56 -19.70 -19.53
C ALA A 170 -16.92 -19.09 -19.91
N ARG A 171 -17.83 -18.99 -18.94
CA ARG A 171 -19.20 -18.48 -19.12
C ARG A 171 -19.57 -17.45 -18.07
N VAL A 172 -20.58 -16.64 -18.36
CA VAL A 172 -21.08 -15.63 -17.41
C VAL A 172 -21.68 -16.30 -16.19
N LEU A 173 -22.40 -17.40 -16.35
CA LEU A 173 -22.88 -18.19 -15.19
C LEU A 173 -21.74 -18.63 -14.24
N GLU A 174 -20.60 -19.06 -14.80
CA GLU A 174 -19.43 -19.45 -14.00
C GLU A 174 -18.82 -18.23 -13.29
N LEU A 175 -18.71 -17.10 -13.99
CA LEU A 175 -18.23 -15.84 -13.43
C LEU A 175 -19.07 -15.41 -12.21
N LEU A 176 -20.40 -15.48 -12.32
CA LEU A 176 -21.32 -15.09 -11.26
C LEU A 176 -21.39 -16.11 -10.11
N SER A 177 -21.07 -17.37 -10.34
CA SER A 177 -21.09 -18.43 -9.32
C SER A 177 -19.76 -18.63 -8.57
N SER A 178 -18.67 -18.08 -9.09
CA SER A 178 -17.30 -18.31 -8.58
C SER A 178 -16.79 -17.16 -7.72
N SER A 179 -15.80 -17.46 -6.87
CA SER A 179 -15.16 -16.53 -5.96
C SER A 179 -13.85 -17.10 -5.41
N ASN A 180 -12.89 -16.26 -5.05
CA ASN A 180 -11.72 -16.64 -4.26
C ASN A 180 -11.84 -16.30 -2.75
N ILE A 181 -12.95 -15.69 -2.33
CA ILE A 181 -13.20 -15.21 -0.97
C ILE A 181 -14.49 -15.80 -0.37
N ASN A 182 -15.05 -16.84 -0.99
CA ASN A 182 -16.32 -17.48 -0.61
C ASN A 182 -17.52 -16.52 -0.52
N VAL A 183 -17.51 -15.44 -1.33
CA VAL A 183 -18.64 -14.55 -1.53
C VAL A 183 -19.02 -14.59 -3.01
N THR A 184 -20.19 -15.16 -3.31
CA THR A 184 -20.67 -15.35 -4.68
C THR A 184 -20.60 -14.05 -5.48
N ALA A 185 -20.16 -14.13 -6.75
CA ALA A 185 -20.00 -12.99 -7.65
C ALA A 185 -18.99 -11.93 -7.17
N CYS A 186 -18.14 -12.24 -6.18
CA CYS A 186 -17.13 -11.34 -5.67
C CYS A 186 -15.73 -11.96 -5.74
N TRP A 187 -14.76 -11.17 -6.15
CA TRP A 187 -13.35 -11.52 -6.18
C TRP A 187 -12.55 -10.46 -5.46
N SER A 188 -11.55 -10.84 -4.66
CA SER A 188 -10.69 -9.86 -4.02
C SER A 188 -9.23 -10.28 -3.96
N PHE A 189 -8.33 -9.31 -4.14
CA PHE A 189 -6.89 -9.54 -4.23
C PHE A 189 -6.14 -8.55 -3.36
N HIS A 190 -5.13 -9.04 -2.65
CA HIS A 190 -4.13 -8.21 -1.98
C HIS A 190 -3.00 -7.93 -2.97
N VAL A 191 -2.74 -6.65 -3.27
CA VAL A 191 -1.96 -6.25 -4.46
C VAL A 191 -0.91 -5.18 -4.19
N ASP A 192 -0.51 -4.90 -2.96
CA ASP A 192 0.57 -3.92 -2.70
C ASP A 192 1.99 -4.49 -2.89
N GLY A 193 2.13 -5.79 -3.14
CA GLY A 193 3.44 -6.43 -3.30
C GLY A 193 4.20 -6.64 -1.99
N SER A 194 3.52 -6.62 -0.83
CA SER A 194 4.15 -6.91 0.46
C SER A 194 4.92 -8.23 0.43
N PRO A 195 6.24 -8.22 0.65
CA PRO A 195 7.01 -9.45 0.76
C PRO A 195 6.60 -10.22 2.02
N ASN A 196 6.79 -11.54 1.99
CA ASN A 196 6.80 -12.40 3.19
C ASN A 196 8.03 -12.04 4.05
N SER A 197 8.03 -10.89 4.73
CA SER A 197 9.21 -10.36 5.43
C SER A 197 9.13 -10.55 6.95
N ASN A 198 10.29 -10.51 7.61
CA ASN A 198 10.45 -10.52 9.07
C ASN A 198 9.99 -9.20 9.73
N PHE A 199 9.22 -8.36 9.03
CA PHE A 199 8.78 -7.07 9.53
C PHE A 199 7.62 -7.29 10.48
N LEU A 200 7.54 -6.46 11.52
CA LEU A 200 6.27 -6.31 12.22
C LEU A 200 5.24 -5.78 11.22
N PRO A 201 4.01 -6.34 11.22
CA PRO A 201 2.99 -5.90 10.29
C PRO A 201 2.66 -4.43 10.55
N PHE A 202 2.19 -3.71 9.52
CA PHE A 202 1.60 -2.39 9.72
C PHE A 202 0.42 -2.47 10.68
N GLY A 203 0.17 -1.40 11.43
CA GLY A 203 -0.84 -1.38 12.49
C GLY A 203 -1.87 -0.27 12.33
N ASN A 204 -2.82 -0.22 13.26
CA ASN A 204 -3.73 0.93 13.37
C ASN A 204 -2.96 2.13 13.95
N GLY A 205 -3.28 3.35 13.49
CA GLY A 205 -2.69 4.59 14.03
C GLY A 205 -1.29 4.90 13.51
N GLU A 206 -0.91 4.39 12.34
CA GLU A 206 0.32 4.77 11.65
C GLU A 206 0.31 6.29 11.39
N ILE A 207 1.39 6.96 11.80
CA ILE A 207 1.67 8.36 11.50
C ILE A 207 2.70 8.36 10.38
N VAL A 208 2.36 9.01 9.27
CA VAL A 208 3.24 9.14 8.11
C VAL A 208 4.03 10.44 8.21
N THR A 209 5.33 10.40 7.90
CA THR A 209 6.15 11.61 7.88
C THR A 209 5.75 12.51 6.70
N PRO A 210 5.96 13.83 6.78
CA PRO A 210 5.66 14.71 5.65
C PRO A 210 6.52 14.36 4.42
N ARG A 211 5.92 14.50 3.22
CA ARG A 211 6.62 14.34 1.94
C ARG A 211 7.48 15.56 1.64
N LEU A 212 8.65 15.64 2.26
CA LEU A 212 9.60 16.74 2.20
C LEU A 212 11.02 16.22 1.97
N GLU A 213 11.79 16.95 1.20
CA GLU A 213 13.22 16.68 1.05
C GLU A 213 13.94 16.91 2.37
N ASN A 214 14.66 15.90 2.86
CA ASN A 214 15.34 15.94 4.15
C ASN A 214 14.42 16.32 5.33
N GLY A 215 13.14 15.98 5.20
CA GLY A 215 12.13 16.21 6.21
C GLY A 215 12.21 15.24 7.37
N SER A 216 11.42 15.52 8.40
CA SER A 216 11.26 14.68 9.59
C SER A 216 9.81 14.76 10.06
N SER A 217 9.39 13.80 10.88
CA SER A 217 8.20 13.97 11.71
C SER A 217 8.36 15.16 12.67
N GLU A 218 7.24 15.67 13.15
CA GLU A 218 7.18 16.41 14.41
C GLU A 218 7.63 15.52 15.59
N ALA A 219 7.77 16.11 16.78
CA ALA A 219 8.10 15.36 17.99
C ALA A 219 7.02 14.31 18.29
N ILE A 220 7.42 13.03 18.34
CA ILE A 220 6.53 11.93 18.69
C ILE A 220 6.74 11.59 20.16
N THR A 221 5.77 11.92 21.01
CA THR A 221 5.80 11.53 22.42
C THR A 221 5.60 10.02 22.54
N LEU A 222 6.56 9.35 23.19
CA LEU A 222 6.47 7.93 23.51
C LEU A 222 5.55 7.75 24.72
N GLN A 223 4.57 6.86 24.61
CA GLN A 223 3.64 6.49 25.68
C GLN A 223 4.39 5.84 26.85
N LEU A 224 5.46 5.10 26.56
CA LEU A 224 6.42 4.64 27.56
C LEU A 224 7.84 5.10 27.23
N PRO A 225 8.65 5.46 28.25
CA PRO A 225 10.02 5.87 28.04
C PRO A 225 10.85 4.77 27.36
N PHE A 226 11.76 5.21 26.49
CA PHE A 226 12.80 4.37 25.90
C PHE A 226 14.14 4.71 26.52
N LYS A 227 14.83 3.70 27.07
CA LYS A 227 16.21 3.88 27.54
C LYS A 227 17.22 3.64 26.43
N PHE A 228 18.13 4.58 26.21
CA PHE A 228 19.22 4.48 25.24
C PHE A 228 20.54 4.79 25.96
N PHE A 229 21.44 3.81 26.04
CA PHE A 229 22.73 3.90 26.76
C PHE A 229 22.66 4.56 28.17
N GLY A 230 21.61 4.24 28.93
CA GLY A 230 21.39 4.73 30.30
C GLY A 230 20.61 6.04 30.40
N ARG A 231 20.43 6.78 29.30
CA ARG A 231 19.54 7.94 29.23
C ARG A 231 18.11 7.51 28.96
N THR A 232 17.16 8.28 29.46
CA THR A 232 15.73 8.01 29.28
C THR A 232 15.15 9.05 28.33
N HIS A 233 14.58 8.61 27.22
CA HIS A 233 13.92 9.44 26.23
C HIS A 233 12.40 9.20 26.27
N ASN A 234 11.63 10.29 26.25
CA ASN A 234 10.17 10.27 26.24
C ASN A 234 9.59 10.70 24.88
N GLN A 235 10.46 10.94 23.91
CA GLN A 235 10.06 11.34 22.57
C GLN A 235 11.09 10.86 21.56
N THR A 236 10.69 10.80 20.30
CA THR A 236 11.58 10.51 19.16
C THR A 236 11.12 11.32 17.94
N PHE A 237 11.99 11.43 16.95
CA PHE A 237 11.71 11.98 15.63
C PHE A 237 12.07 10.94 14.58
N VAL A 238 11.25 10.79 13.55
CA VAL A 238 11.47 9.86 12.45
C VAL A 238 11.87 10.66 11.22
N ASN A 239 13.11 10.50 10.78
CA ASN A 239 13.65 11.26 9.68
C ASN A 239 13.42 10.61 8.32
N ASN A 240 13.18 11.41 7.28
CA ASN A 240 12.98 10.88 5.93
C ASN A 240 14.22 10.14 5.40
N ASN A 241 15.41 10.52 5.85
CA ASN A 241 16.71 9.94 5.48
C ASN A 241 17.12 8.72 6.30
N GLY A 242 16.19 8.06 7.01
CA GLY A 242 16.43 6.71 7.53
C GLY A 242 17.09 6.61 8.91
N HIS A 243 16.91 7.64 9.73
CA HIS A 243 17.39 7.65 11.12
C HIS A 243 16.34 8.19 12.10
N LEU A 244 16.53 7.88 13.38
CA LEU A 244 15.78 8.41 14.51
C LEU A 244 16.68 9.30 15.37
N THR A 245 16.13 10.40 15.85
CA THR A 245 16.75 11.25 16.89
C THR A 245 15.82 11.38 18.08
N PHE A 246 16.35 11.77 19.26
CA PHE A 246 15.54 11.88 20.49
C PHE A 246 15.40 13.30 21.04
N THR A 247 16.14 14.27 20.49
CA THR A 247 16.16 15.66 20.99
C THR A 247 15.45 16.63 20.06
N GLU A 248 15.83 16.63 18.77
CA GLU A 248 15.28 17.50 17.74
C GLU A 248 15.41 16.86 16.35
N PRO A 249 14.62 17.29 15.35
CA PRO A 249 14.78 16.85 13.97
C PRO A 249 16.17 17.18 13.42
N LEU A 250 16.68 16.34 12.51
CA LEU A 250 17.96 16.56 11.83
C LEU A 250 17.78 16.49 10.31
N SER A 251 17.99 17.59 9.59
CA SER A 251 17.85 17.61 8.11
C SER A 251 19.10 17.15 7.35
N ASP A 252 20.09 16.60 8.06
CA ASP A 252 21.31 16.11 7.43
C ASP A 252 21.04 14.81 6.66
N TYR A 253 21.48 14.76 5.41
CA TYR A 253 21.36 13.59 4.52
C TYR A 253 22.68 12.85 4.33
N ILE A 254 23.81 13.49 4.69
CA ILE A 254 25.12 12.87 4.72
C ILE A 254 25.33 12.32 6.14
N PRO A 255 25.58 11.01 6.30
CA PRO A 255 25.77 10.44 7.63
C PRO A 255 27.00 11.03 8.34
N LEU A 256 26.81 11.41 9.60
CA LEU A 256 27.85 12.00 10.45
C LEU A 256 28.07 11.12 11.68
N LEU A 257 29.25 10.51 11.77
CA LEU A 257 29.59 9.51 12.81
C LEU A 257 29.65 10.05 14.24
N ASN A 258 29.69 11.37 14.42
CA ASN A 258 29.87 12.05 15.71
C ASN A 258 28.99 13.29 15.76
N SER A 259 27.68 13.14 15.60
CA SER A 259 26.75 14.28 15.58
C SER A 259 26.62 14.96 16.95
N GLY A 260 27.18 14.37 18.02
CA GLY A 260 26.96 14.83 19.38
C GLY A 260 25.50 14.69 19.79
N ARG A 261 24.78 13.71 19.23
CA ARG A 261 23.35 13.47 19.44
C ARG A 261 23.12 11.99 19.65
N ASP A 262 22.09 11.66 20.43
CA ASP A 262 21.60 10.28 20.52
C ASP A 262 20.81 9.98 19.24
N ILE A 263 21.36 9.10 18.39
CA ILE A 263 20.83 8.75 17.07
C ILE A 263 20.81 7.24 16.89
N ILE A 264 19.74 6.74 16.26
CA ILE A 264 19.65 5.36 15.75
C ILE A 264 19.46 5.44 14.24
N ALA A 265 20.47 4.99 13.49
CA ALA A 265 20.50 5.04 12.03
C ALA A 265 20.51 3.60 11.48
N PRO A 266 19.34 2.95 11.34
CA PRO A 266 19.27 1.63 10.69
C PRO A 266 19.71 1.69 9.22
N LEU A 267 19.48 2.80 8.52
CA LEU A 267 20.06 3.08 7.21
C LEU A 267 20.00 4.60 6.94
N TRP A 268 21.04 5.34 7.31
CA TRP A 268 21.08 6.76 7.03
C TRP A 268 21.67 7.01 5.65
N THR A 269 20.86 7.56 4.74
CA THR A 269 21.26 7.98 3.39
C THR A 269 20.26 8.98 2.83
N GLN A 270 20.56 9.58 1.69
CA GLN A 270 19.70 10.57 1.06
C GLN A 270 18.50 9.90 0.36
N LEU A 271 17.34 9.94 1.02
CA LEU A 271 16.10 9.35 0.53
C LEU A 271 15.10 10.44 0.11
N ASP A 272 14.25 10.15 -0.88
CA ASP A 272 13.26 11.10 -1.39
C ASP A 272 11.85 10.50 -1.41
N ASN A 273 11.16 10.63 -0.28
CA ASN A 273 9.76 10.22 -0.15
C ASN A 273 8.77 11.11 -0.92
N ARG A 274 9.20 12.11 -1.69
CA ARG A 274 8.32 12.84 -2.64
C ARG A 274 8.17 12.06 -3.95
N ARG A 275 9.16 11.22 -4.29
CA ARG A 275 9.20 10.44 -5.53
C ARG A 275 8.48 9.11 -5.43
N GLY A 276 8.24 8.61 -4.22
CA GLY A 276 7.63 7.32 -3.97
C GLY A 276 7.74 6.92 -2.50
N GLY A 277 7.36 5.69 -2.20
CA GLY A 277 7.40 5.09 -0.88
C GLY A 277 6.53 5.75 0.18
N THR A 278 6.58 5.16 1.36
CA THR A 278 5.94 5.66 2.57
C THR A 278 6.91 5.49 3.74
N ILE A 279 6.99 6.52 4.59
CA ILE A 279 7.73 6.47 5.86
C ILE A 279 6.70 6.65 6.96
N SER A 280 6.56 5.66 7.80
CA SER A 280 5.53 5.65 8.83
C SER A 280 6.05 5.16 10.16
N CYS A 281 5.33 5.52 11.20
CA CYS A 281 5.63 5.07 12.55
C CYS A 281 4.40 4.92 13.41
N ARG A 282 4.52 4.10 14.45
CA ARG A 282 3.49 3.95 15.49
C ARG A 282 4.12 3.44 16.77
N GLU A 283 3.42 3.63 17.89
CA GLU A 283 3.70 2.87 19.11
C GLU A 283 2.61 1.83 19.31
N ASP A 284 3.03 0.56 19.41
CA ASP A 284 2.16 -0.59 19.48
C ASP A 284 2.26 -1.26 20.85
N ARG A 285 1.10 -1.46 21.48
CA ARG A 285 0.93 -2.11 22.78
C ARG A 285 -0.02 -3.29 22.70
N SER A 286 -0.37 -3.73 21.49
CA SER A 286 -1.23 -4.88 21.28
C SER A 286 -0.53 -6.16 21.74
N SER A 287 -1.29 -7.09 22.31
CA SER A 287 -0.75 -8.38 22.76
C SER A 287 -0.06 -9.16 21.64
N ALA A 288 -0.57 -9.05 20.40
CA ALA A 288 0.03 -9.69 19.22
C ALA A 288 1.44 -9.17 18.93
N VAL A 289 1.63 -7.85 18.83
CA VAL A 289 2.95 -7.27 18.54
C VAL A 289 3.90 -7.44 19.72
N LEU A 290 3.42 -7.22 20.95
CA LEU A 290 4.25 -7.41 22.15
C LEU A 290 4.74 -8.87 22.30
N ALA A 291 3.91 -9.86 21.95
CA ALA A 291 4.32 -11.26 21.94
C ALA A 291 5.39 -11.53 20.88
N LEU A 292 5.26 -10.97 19.67
CA LEU A 292 6.25 -11.13 18.60
C LEU A 292 7.62 -10.56 18.99
N VAL A 293 7.66 -9.33 19.49
CA VAL A 293 8.94 -8.70 19.88
C VAL A 293 9.55 -9.34 21.13
N THR A 294 8.72 -9.81 22.08
CA THR A 294 9.20 -10.55 23.25
C THR A 294 9.83 -11.87 22.81
N ALA A 295 9.15 -12.64 21.96
CA ALA A 295 9.70 -13.89 21.42
C ALA A 295 10.98 -13.67 20.62
N ALA A 296 11.09 -12.58 19.85
CA ALA A 296 12.32 -12.21 19.16
C ALA A 296 13.46 -11.93 20.14
N ILE A 297 13.21 -11.17 21.20
CA ILE A 297 14.22 -10.87 22.23
C ILE A 297 14.62 -12.13 22.99
N ASP A 298 13.68 -12.98 23.40
CA ASP A 298 13.97 -14.26 24.08
C ASP A 298 14.83 -15.18 23.20
N ARG A 299 14.61 -15.17 21.89
CA ARG A 299 15.41 -15.94 20.93
C ARG A 299 16.85 -15.44 20.84
N TYR A 300 17.06 -14.13 20.79
CA TYR A 300 18.40 -13.54 20.61
C TYR A 300 19.16 -13.34 21.94
N PHE A 301 18.43 -13.21 23.04
CA PHE A 301 18.95 -12.94 24.39
C PHE A 301 18.32 -13.89 25.43
N PRO A 302 18.48 -15.21 25.32
CA PRO A 302 17.77 -16.19 26.14
C PRO A 302 18.09 -16.11 27.64
N ASN A 303 19.21 -15.47 28.01
CA ASN A 303 19.62 -15.29 29.40
C ASN A 303 19.07 -14.01 30.04
N ILE A 304 18.29 -13.21 29.30
CA ILE A 304 17.67 -11.99 29.80
C ILE A 304 16.16 -12.23 29.95
N THR A 305 15.66 -12.22 31.17
CA THR A 305 14.21 -12.18 31.40
C THR A 305 13.66 -10.82 30.96
N PHE A 306 12.84 -10.82 29.92
CA PHE A 306 12.24 -9.63 29.36
C PHE A 306 10.82 -9.91 28.87
N VAL A 307 9.92 -8.96 29.09
CA VAL A 307 8.57 -8.97 28.51
C VAL A 307 8.30 -7.56 28.02
N ALA A 308 8.05 -7.40 26.73
CA ALA A 308 7.81 -6.08 26.15
C ALA A 308 6.50 -5.48 26.69
N THR A 309 6.52 -4.20 27.02
CA THR A 309 5.30 -3.44 27.34
C THR A 309 5.01 -2.32 26.35
N SER A 310 5.97 -2.00 25.47
CA SER A 310 5.79 -1.12 24.32
C SER A 310 6.75 -1.48 23.18
N ALA A 311 6.31 -1.27 21.94
CA ALA A 311 7.14 -1.31 20.75
C ALA A 311 6.86 -0.07 19.88
N PHE A 312 7.81 0.86 19.79
CA PHE A 312 7.76 1.92 18.78
C PHE A 312 8.35 1.40 17.48
N VAL A 313 7.57 1.41 16.41
CA VAL A 313 7.93 0.87 15.09
C VAL A 313 8.04 2.05 14.13
N ALA A 314 9.15 2.19 13.42
CA ALA A 314 9.29 3.09 12.28
C ALA A 314 9.71 2.27 11.04
N THR A 315 8.99 2.46 9.94
CA THR A 315 9.17 1.71 8.70
C THR A 315 9.36 2.68 7.54
N TRP A 316 10.40 2.45 6.74
CA TRP A 316 10.61 3.03 5.42
C TRP A 316 10.23 1.92 4.44
N ASP A 317 9.13 2.09 3.71
CA ASP A 317 8.60 1.11 2.76
C ASP A 317 8.72 1.65 1.33
N SER A 318 9.49 0.94 0.48
CA SER A 318 9.74 1.31 -0.92
C SER A 318 10.15 2.77 -1.10
N VAL A 319 11.03 3.30 -0.25
CA VAL A 319 11.44 4.71 -0.30
C VAL A 319 12.56 4.89 -1.31
N PRO A 320 12.39 5.72 -2.36
CA PRO A 320 13.43 5.90 -3.38
C PRO A 320 14.67 6.60 -2.85
N TYR A 321 15.82 6.23 -3.40
CA TYR A 321 17.03 7.05 -3.31
C TYR A 321 16.80 8.39 -4.02
N GLN A 322 17.46 9.45 -3.55
CA GLN A 322 17.36 10.77 -4.18
C GLN A 322 17.88 10.76 -5.61
N ASN A 323 18.93 9.98 -5.91
CA ASN A 323 19.46 9.82 -7.25
C ASN A 323 18.53 9.03 -8.19
N GLY A 324 17.56 8.28 -7.64
CA GLY A 324 16.58 7.49 -8.38
C GLY A 324 17.05 6.12 -8.86
N GLU A 325 18.19 5.61 -8.37
CA GLU A 325 18.76 4.32 -8.77
C GLU A 325 18.08 3.10 -8.13
N GLY A 326 17.11 3.33 -7.28
CA GLY A 326 16.36 2.26 -6.62
C GLY A 326 15.59 2.77 -5.42
N GLU A 327 15.10 1.82 -4.64
CA GLU A 327 14.34 2.08 -3.42
C GLU A 327 14.80 1.16 -2.29
N VAL A 328 14.45 1.55 -1.07
CA VAL A 328 14.80 0.82 0.15
C VAL A 328 13.58 0.54 1.01
N THR A 329 13.59 -0.65 1.60
CA THR A 329 12.60 -1.09 2.58
C THR A 329 13.30 -1.60 3.84
N PHE A 330 13.09 -0.92 4.96
CA PHE A 330 13.64 -1.32 6.27
C PHE A 330 12.75 -0.83 7.41
N GLN A 331 12.91 -1.45 8.58
CA GLN A 331 12.13 -1.15 9.78
C GLN A 331 13.05 -1.14 11.01
N VAL A 332 12.83 -0.18 11.90
CA VAL A 332 13.43 -0.16 13.23
C VAL A 332 12.34 -0.26 14.29
N VAL A 333 12.60 -1.06 15.32
CA VAL A 333 11.69 -1.27 16.45
C VAL A 333 12.41 -0.97 17.74
N LEU A 334 11.94 0.06 18.46
CA LEU A 334 12.36 0.38 19.82
C LEU A 334 11.45 -0.39 20.79
N VAL A 335 11.95 -1.47 21.37
CA VAL A 335 11.20 -2.32 22.30
C VAL A 335 11.55 -1.92 23.73
N SER A 336 10.55 -1.64 24.56
CA SER A 336 10.74 -1.20 25.94
C SER A 336 9.86 -1.98 26.90
N ASN A 337 10.39 -2.23 28.09
CA ASN A 337 9.58 -2.57 29.27
C ASN A 337 9.71 -1.54 30.40
N VAL A 338 10.08 -0.29 30.06
CA VAL A 338 10.45 0.82 30.96
C VAL A 338 11.80 0.62 31.65
N HIS A 339 12.15 -0.61 32.04
CA HIS A 339 13.39 -0.89 32.76
C HIS A 339 14.56 -1.20 31.82
N ARG A 340 14.31 -1.97 30.77
CA ARG A 340 15.24 -2.39 29.73
C ARG A 340 14.66 -2.03 28.35
N SER A 341 15.58 -1.85 27.41
CA SER A 341 15.28 -1.51 26.03
C SER A 341 16.07 -2.39 25.08
N PHE A 342 15.48 -2.68 23.93
CA PHE A 342 16.13 -3.34 22.81
C PHE A 342 15.82 -2.58 21.52
N ILE A 343 16.72 -2.65 20.54
CA ILE A 343 16.51 -2.13 19.19
C ILE A 343 16.55 -3.34 18.26
N LEU A 344 15.49 -3.53 17.49
CA LEU A 344 15.47 -4.50 16.40
C LEU A 344 15.52 -3.73 15.08
N ILE A 345 16.36 -4.19 14.15
CA ILE A 345 16.45 -3.62 12.80
C ILE A 345 16.16 -4.75 11.82
N ASN A 346 15.16 -4.56 10.98
CA ASN A 346 14.74 -5.51 9.97
C ASN A 346 14.95 -4.88 8.59
N TYR A 347 15.66 -5.58 7.71
CA TYR A 347 15.88 -5.16 6.32
C TYR A 347 15.01 -5.99 5.39
N GLY A 348 14.37 -5.32 4.45
CA GLY A 348 13.68 -5.91 3.30
C GLY A 348 14.54 -5.69 2.07
N ASP A 349 13.91 -5.31 0.96
CA ASP A 349 14.62 -5.01 -0.27
C ASP A 349 15.39 -3.69 -0.13
N ILE A 350 16.71 -3.74 -0.34
CA ILE A 350 17.60 -2.58 -0.38
C ILE A 350 18.30 -2.62 -1.74
N ALA A 351 17.94 -1.70 -2.63
CA ALA A 351 18.57 -1.63 -3.94
C ALA A 351 20.05 -1.20 -3.83
N GLU A 352 20.89 -1.62 -4.78
CA GLU A 352 22.26 -1.13 -4.87
C GLU A 352 22.28 0.37 -5.17
N THR A 353 23.28 1.09 -4.64
CA THR A 353 23.43 2.53 -4.84
C THR A 353 24.88 2.96 -4.73
N GLU A 354 25.24 4.01 -5.47
CA GLU A 354 26.50 4.73 -5.29
C GLU A 354 26.42 5.83 -4.21
N GLN A 355 25.24 6.08 -3.63
CA GLN A 355 25.08 7.06 -2.56
C GLN A 355 25.83 6.64 -1.29
N MET A 356 26.36 7.62 -0.56
CA MET A 356 26.90 7.36 0.78
C MET A 356 25.78 6.93 1.73
N TRP A 357 26.04 5.90 2.52
CA TRP A 357 25.12 5.38 3.53
C TRP A 357 25.85 4.95 4.79
N GLN A 358 25.13 4.89 5.92
CA GLN A 358 25.65 4.41 7.20
C GLN A 358 24.60 3.60 7.97
N VAL A 359 25.06 2.57 8.68
CA VAL A 359 24.30 1.89 9.75
C VAL A 359 25.03 2.11 11.07
N SER A 360 24.39 2.76 12.05
CA SER A 360 25.01 3.06 13.35
C SER A 360 24.01 3.35 14.47
N GLY A 361 24.51 3.30 15.71
CA GLY A 361 23.90 3.96 16.86
C GLY A 361 24.97 4.79 17.54
N ASP A 362 24.82 6.12 17.55
CA ASP A 362 25.78 7.05 18.17
C ASP A 362 25.13 7.71 19.40
N ARG A 363 25.96 7.98 20.40
CA ARG A 363 25.57 8.61 21.66
C ARG A 363 26.28 9.96 21.76
N SER A 364 25.57 10.99 22.19
CA SER A 364 26.25 12.23 22.61
C SER A 364 27.02 12.02 23.91
N LEU A 365 28.30 12.42 23.95
CA LEU A 365 29.14 12.28 25.15
C LEU A 365 28.49 12.92 26.38
#